data_AF-A0A1D3MP27-F1
#
_entry.id   AF-A0A1D3MP27-F1
#
_cell.length_a   1.000
_cell.length_b   1.000
_cell.length_c   1.000
_cell.angle_alpha   90.00
_cell.angle_beta   90.00
_cell.angle_gamma   90.00
#
_symmetry.space_group_name_H-M   'P 1'
#
loop_
_entity.id
_entity.type
_entity.pdbx_description
1 polymer ?
#
loop_
_entity_poly.entity_id
_entity_poly.type
_entity_poly.pdbx_seq_one_letter_code
_entity_poly.pdbx_strand_id
1 'polypeptide(L)'
;MRGLDPLKVKLAVVGDVNRNGSIVLAATPELEKLGISTATRLYEIPRDPNIIVVNATMRRYVEISDQITESYTKYVSLENLHF
;
A
#
# COMPACT_ATOMS: atom_id res chain seq x y z
N MET A 1 6.18 -5.15 11.76
CA MET A 1 4.89 -5.32 11.05
C MET A 1 3.76 -5.11 12.06
N ARG A 2 2.62 -4.52 11.67
CA ARG A 2 1.54 -4.14 12.60
C ARG A 2 0.76 -5.32 13.21
N GLY A 3 1.16 -6.58 12.96
CA GLY A 3 0.49 -7.78 13.49
C GLY A 3 -0.94 -7.98 12.96
N LEU A 4 -1.33 -7.23 11.94
CA LEU A 4 -2.65 -7.31 11.30
C LEU A 4 -2.61 -8.31 10.15
N ASP A 5 -3.69 -9.08 9.98
CA ASP A 5 -3.90 -9.94 8.82
C ASP A 5 -4.30 -9.07 7.61
N PRO A 6 -3.42 -8.89 6.60
CA PRO A 6 -3.67 -7.99 5.47
C PRO A 6 -4.84 -8.45 4.59
N LEU A 7 -5.26 -9.72 4.69
CA LEU A 7 -6.37 -10.26 3.91
C LEU A 7 -7.74 -10.05 4.57
N LYS A 8 -7.76 -9.68 5.86
CA LYS A 8 -9.01 -9.50 6.63
C LYS A 8 -9.20 -8.08 7.14
N VAL A 9 -8.11 -7.34 7.33
CA VAL A 9 -8.18 -5.97 7.83
C VAL A 9 -8.62 -5.02 6.73
N LYS A 10 -9.41 -4.00 7.07
CA LYS A 10 -9.72 -2.87 6.19
C LYS A 10 -8.67 -1.79 6.41
N LEU A 11 -7.68 -1.70 5.52
CA LEU A 11 -6.57 -0.76 5.66
C LEU A 11 -6.27 -0.06 4.33
N ALA A 12 -6.18 1.26 4.38
CA ALA A 12 -5.72 2.11 3.27
C ALA A 12 -4.38 2.75 3.62
N VAL A 13 -3.47 2.72 2.66
CA VAL A 13 -2.23 3.50 2.70
C VAL A 13 -2.41 4.73 1.82
N VAL A 14 -2.24 5.91 2.38
CA VAL A 14 -2.35 7.19 1.66
C VAL A 14 -1.02 7.95 1.68
N GLY A 15 -0.81 8.85 0.72
CA GLY A 15 0.41 9.67 0.68
C GLY A 15 0.54 10.60 1.90
N ASP A 16 -0.56 11.25 2.26
CA ASP A 16 -0.68 12.11 3.44
C ASP A 16 -2.12 12.09 4.02
N VAL A 17 -2.30 11.69 5.28
CA VAL A 17 -3.59 11.65 5.98
C VAL A 17 -4.13 13.05 6.31
N ASN A 18 -3.28 14.08 6.36
CA ASN A 18 -3.71 15.43 6.68
C ASN A 18 -4.16 16.22 5.45
N ARG A 19 -3.79 15.75 4.26
CA ARG A 19 -4.15 16.40 2.99
C ARG A 19 -5.43 15.80 2.46
N ASN A 20 -6.53 16.56 2.48
CA ASN A 20 -7.84 16.05 2.04
C ASN A 20 -7.83 15.52 0.58
N GLY A 21 -7.05 16.16 -0.30
CA GLY A 21 -6.85 15.71 -1.68
C GLY A 21 -5.86 14.55 -1.88
N SER A 22 -5.39 13.95 -0.78
CA SER A 22 -4.47 12.81 -0.79
C SER A 22 -5.09 11.61 -1.49
N ILE A 23 -4.20 10.80 -2.05
CA ILE A 23 -4.55 9.64 -2.86
C ILE A 23 -4.20 8.37 -2.09
N VAL A 24 -5.08 7.39 -2.19
CA VAL A 24 -4.82 6.01 -1.78
C VAL A 24 -3.78 5.40 -2.71
N LEU A 25 -2.64 5.00 -2.13
CA LEU A 25 -1.54 4.34 -2.84
C LEU A 25 -1.70 2.81 -2.85
N ALA A 26 -2.32 2.26 -1.80
CA ALA A 26 -2.65 0.84 -1.70
C ALA A 26 -3.84 0.64 -0.74
N ALA A 27 -4.66 -0.35 -1.01
CA ALA A 27 -5.77 -0.78 -0.16
C ALA A 27 -5.69 -2.29 0.07
N THR A 28 -6.25 -2.78 1.18
CA THR A 28 -6.42 -4.21 1.40
C THR A 28 -7.60 -4.77 0.60
N PRO A 29 -7.64 -6.08 0.30
CA PRO A 29 -8.72 -6.68 -0.49
C PRO A 29 -10.11 -6.44 0.10
N GLU A 30 -10.25 -6.47 1.43
CA GLU A 30 -11.53 -6.18 2.10
C GLU A 30 -11.98 -4.73 1.93
N LEU A 31 -11.02 -3.80 1.79
CA LEU A 31 -11.32 -2.40 1.55
C LEU A 31 -11.63 -2.14 0.06
N GLU A 32 -10.97 -2.85 -0.85
CA GLU A 32 -11.28 -2.82 -2.30
C GLU A 32 -12.70 -3.31 -2.60
N LYS A 33 -13.20 -4.31 -1.86
CA LYS A 33 -14.61 -4.75 -1.96
C LYS A 33 -15.62 -3.66 -1.64
N LEU A 34 -15.20 -2.61 -0.91
CA LEU A 34 -16.02 -1.43 -0.61
C LEU A 34 -15.87 -0.32 -1.67
N GLY A 35 -15.16 -0.57 -2.76
CA GLY A 35 -14.93 0.39 -3.84
C GLY A 35 -13.77 1.35 -3.60
N ILE A 36 -12.95 1.13 -2.56
CA ILE A 36 -11.78 1.95 -2.25
C ILE A 36 -10.52 1.23 -2.72
N SER A 37 -9.88 1.77 -3.76
CA SER A 37 -8.69 1.18 -4.37
C SER A 37 -7.63 2.25 -4.62
N THR A 38 -6.56 1.87 -5.31
CA THR A 38 -5.53 2.83 -5.74
C THR A 38 -6.16 3.97 -6.56
N ALA A 39 -5.66 5.19 -6.37
CA ALA A 39 -6.18 6.43 -6.98
C ALA A 39 -7.49 6.99 -6.39
N THR A 40 -8.19 6.26 -5.52
CA THR A 40 -9.30 6.80 -4.71
C THR A 40 -8.80 7.94 -3.82
N ARG A 41 -9.65 8.94 -3.59
CA ARG A 41 -9.30 10.08 -2.74
C ARG A 41 -9.52 9.76 -1.27
N LEU A 42 -8.70 10.33 -0.40
CA LEU A 42 -8.83 10.17 1.05
C LEU A 42 -10.24 10.54 1.54
N TYR A 43 -10.86 11.58 0.98
CA TYR A 43 -12.22 12.01 1.37
C TYR A 43 -13.33 11.06 0.90
N GLU A 44 -13.05 10.14 -0.03
CA GLU A 44 -14.01 9.13 -0.52
C GLU A 44 -14.03 7.91 0.38
N ILE A 45 -13.04 7.76 1.28
CA ILE A 45 -13.02 6.66 2.26
C ILE A 45 -14.16 6.87 3.28
N PRO A 46 -15.02 5.86 3.50
CA PRO A 46 -16.06 5.95 4.51
C PRO A 46 -15.47 6.22 5.90
N ARG A 47 -16.16 7.05 6.68
CA ARG A 47 -15.82 7.25 8.10
C ARG A 47 -16.34 6.07 8.92
N ASP A 48 -15.63 4.95 8.84
CA ASP A 48 -15.88 3.74 9.64
C ASP A 48 -14.70 3.54 10.62
N PRO A 49 -14.94 3.40 11.93
CA PRO A 49 -13.88 3.16 12.92
C PRO A 49 -13.09 1.86 12.67
N ASN A 50 -13.63 0.93 11.87
CA ASN A 50 -12.95 -0.30 11.48
C ASN A 50 -11.99 -0.13 10.29
N ILE A 51 -11.98 1.04 9.64
CA ILE A 51 -11.07 1.34 8.53
C ILE A 51 -9.82 2.04 9.08
N ILE A 52 -8.68 1.41 8.86
CA ILE A 52 -7.39 1.94 9.29
C ILE A 52 -6.78 2.72 8.12
N VAL A 53 -6.61 4.04 8.28
CA VAL A 53 -5.92 4.86 7.29
C VAL A 53 -4.55 5.25 7.81
N VAL A 54 -3.50 4.98 7.02
CA VAL A 54 -2.11 5.18 7.43
C VAL A 54 -1.32 5.89 6.36
N ASN A 55 -0.35 6.70 6.78
CA ASN A 55 0.60 7.31 5.85
C ASN A 55 1.56 6.28 5.27
N ALA A 56 1.84 6.44 3.98
CA ALA A 56 2.87 5.74 3.27
C ALA A 56 4.24 6.09 3.86
N THR A 57 5.05 5.06 4.11
CA THR A 57 6.45 5.24 4.48
C THR A 57 7.29 4.90 3.27
N MET A 58 7.59 5.89 2.42
CA MET A 58 8.29 5.66 1.13
C MET A 58 9.63 4.94 1.30
N ARG A 59 10.38 5.26 2.37
CA ARG A 59 11.61 4.54 2.73
C ARG A 59 11.40 3.02 2.81
N ARG A 60 10.28 2.58 3.39
CA ARG A 60 10.00 1.16 3.56
C ARG A 60 9.68 0.46 2.24
N TYR A 61 9.01 1.16 1.32
CA TYR A 61 8.74 0.64 -0.02
C TYR A 61 10.03 0.41 -0.79
N VAL A 62 10.95 1.38 -0.75
CA VAL A 62 12.27 1.24 -1.38
C VAL A 62 13.05 0.09 -0.76
N GLU A 63 13.15 0.03 0.58
CA GLU A 63 13.85 -1.07 1.28
C GLU A 63 13.31 -2.46 0.90
N ILE A 64 11.99 -2.60 0.74
CA ILE A 64 11.38 -3.87 0.34
C ILE A 64 11.62 -4.15 -1.15
N SER A 65 11.51 -3.14 -2.01
CA SER A 65 11.79 -3.28 -3.44
C SER A 65 13.23 -3.74 -3.69
N ASP A 66 14.19 -3.18 -2.95
CA ASP A 66 15.60 -3.56 -3.03
C ASP A 66 15.81 -5.01 -2.59
N GLN A 67 15.19 -5.42 -1.47
CA GLN A 67 15.25 -6.81 -0.97
C GLN A 67 14.65 -7.82 -1.95
N ILE A 68 13.55 -7.45 -2.60
CA ILE A 68 12.92 -8.27 -3.64
C ILE A 68 13.89 -8.39 -4.82
N THR A 69 14.39 -7.26 -5.32
CA THR A 69 15.33 -7.22 -6.46
C THR A 69 16.58 -8.05 -6.18
N GLU A 70 17.20 -7.89 -5.01
CA GLU A 70 18.36 -8.69 -4.57
C GLU A 70 18.05 -10.20 -4.58
N SER A 71 16.85 -10.59 -4.14
CA SER A 71 16.41 -11.99 -4.17
C SER A 71 16.25 -12.52 -5.59
N TYR A 72 15.68 -11.72 -6.51
CA TYR A 72 15.57 -12.08 -7.93
C TYR A 72 16.93 -12.18 -8.63
N THR A 73 17.89 -11.33 -8.24
CA THR A 73 19.22 -11.30 -8.87
C THR A 73 20.02 -12.60 -8.67
N LYS A 74 19.61 -13.44 -7.70
CA LYS A 74 20.18 -14.77 -7.45
C LYS A 74 19.78 -15.80 -8.51
N TYR A 75 18.69 -15.56 -9.24
CA TYR A 75 18.12 -16.50 -10.20
C TYR A 75 18.09 -15.95 -11.63
N VAL A 76 18.16 -14.63 -11.78
CA VAL A 76 18.12 -13.94 -13.08
C VAL A 76 19.15 -12.81 -13.05
N SER A 77 19.94 -12.64 -14.12
CA SER A 77 20.85 -11.51 -14.23
C SER A 77 20.10 -10.17 -14.26
N LEU A 78 20.65 -9.15 -13.60
CA LEU A 78 20.10 -7.78 -13.53
C LEU A 78 19.69 -7.21 -14.90
N GLU A 79 20.39 -7.60 -15.95
CA GLU A 79 20.18 -7.17 -17.33
C GLU A 79 18.84 -7.64 -17.94
N ASN A 80 18.18 -8.63 -17.33
CA ASN A 80 16.88 -9.17 -17.79
C ASN A 80 15.69 -8.71 -16.92
N LEU A 81 15.91 -7.92 -15.87
CA LEU A 81 14.85 -7.31 -15.07
C LEU A 81 14.30 -6.07 -15.80
N HIS A 82 13.34 -6.28 -16.69
CA HIS A 82 12.56 -5.20 -17.28
C HIS A 82 11.31 -4.93 -16.43
N PHE A 83 11.19 -3.69 -15.92
CA PHE A 83 10.03 -3.17 -15.19
C PHE A 83 9.14 -2.34 -16.10
#